data_AF-A0A3C1KSS8-F1
#
_entry.id   AF-A0A3C1KSS8-F1
#
_cell.length_a   1.000
_cell.length_b   1.000
_cell.length_c   1.000
_cell.angle_alpha   90.00
_cell.angle_beta   90.00
_cell.angle_gamma   90.00
#
_symmetry.space_group_name_H-M   'P 1'
#
loop_
_entity.id
_entity.type
_entity.pdbx_description
1 polymer ?
#
loop_
_entity_poly.entity_id
_entity_poly.type
_entity_poly.pdbx_seq_one_letter_code
_entity_poly.pdbx_strand_id
1 'polypeptide(L)'
;PNASGPCVAVIAGESLYVVDAGTDGVRNLNRMGYQVGNIQAVFLTHFHSDHIDGLGEMGTVRWAGGDNNSPLPVYGPEGVERVVAGFNMAYAQDFSYRHAHHGDAVAPLRGAGLNALPFAQPAEGKLTTVLETDNL
;
A
#
# COMPACT_ATOMS: atom_id res chain seq x y z
N PRO A 1 -8.67 -16.94 -14.90
CA PRO A 1 -9.08 -17.01 -13.47
C PRO A 1 -10.43 -16.32 -13.31
N ASN A 2 -11.25 -16.72 -12.34
CA ASN A 2 -12.59 -16.14 -12.10
C ASN A 2 -12.60 -15.12 -10.94
N ALA A 3 -11.46 -14.90 -10.29
CA ALA A 3 -11.30 -13.97 -9.17
C ALA A 3 -9.91 -13.30 -9.23
N SER A 4 -9.83 -12.11 -8.63
CA SER A 4 -8.60 -11.32 -8.37
C SER A 4 -7.81 -11.89 -7.18
N GLY A 5 -6.62 -11.35 -6.92
CA GLY A 5 -5.81 -11.71 -5.75
C GLY A 5 -6.43 -11.17 -4.44
N PRO A 6 -6.00 -11.68 -3.27
CA PRO A 6 -6.45 -11.20 -1.97
C PRO A 6 -6.22 -9.70 -1.78
N CYS A 7 -7.30 -8.97 -1.49
CA CYS A 7 -7.29 -7.55 -1.18
C CYS A 7 -8.61 -7.20 -0.48
N VAL A 8 -8.55 -6.74 0.76
CA VAL A 8 -9.73 -6.37 1.55
C VAL A 8 -9.61 -4.91 1.98
N ALA A 9 -10.60 -4.09 1.64
CA ALA A 9 -10.70 -2.73 2.15
C ALA A 9 -11.35 -2.72 3.54
N VAL A 10 -10.76 -1.96 4.47
CA VAL A 10 -11.30 -1.71 5.81
C VAL A 10 -11.53 -0.22 5.95
N ILE A 11 -12.76 0.17 6.29
CA ILE A 11 -13.15 1.56 6.50
C ILE A 11 -13.47 1.73 7.97
N ALA A 12 -12.76 2.64 8.63
CA ALA A 12 -12.97 2.97 10.02
C ALA A 12 -13.03 4.49 10.18
N GLY A 13 -14.25 5.01 10.40
CA GLY A 13 -14.52 6.44 10.28
C GLY A 13 -14.21 6.94 8.87
N GLU A 14 -13.34 7.94 8.77
CA GLU A 14 -12.88 8.52 7.49
C GLU A 14 -11.62 7.83 6.94
N SER A 15 -11.06 6.88 7.68
CA SER A 15 -9.81 6.21 7.31
C SER A 15 -10.06 4.96 6.47
N LEU A 16 -9.37 4.89 5.32
CA LEU A 16 -9.35 3.73 4.44
C LEU A 16 -8.04 2.95 4.61
N TYR A 17 -8.14 1.67 4.90
CA TYR A 17 -7.01 0.75 4.97
C TYR A 17 -7.22 -0.41 4.01
N VAL A 18 -6.14 -1.11 3.69
CA VAL A 18 -6.19 -2.31 2.87
C VAL A 18 -5.42 -3.45 3.55
N VAL A 19 -5.99 -4.65 3.54
CA VAL A 19 -5.32 -5.90 3.92
C VAL A 19 -5.01 -6.69 2.66
N ASP A 20 -3.72 -6.94 2.43
CA ASP A 20 -3.11 -7.51 1.24
C ASP A 20 -3.28 -6.68 -0.05
N ALA A 21 -2.35 -6.83 -0.99
CA ALA A 21 -2.29 -6.05 -2.22
C ALA A 21 -2.21 -6.97 -3.44
N GLY A 22 -3.08 -7.98 -3.50
CA GLY A 22 -3.12 -8.94 -4.60
C GLY A 22 -3.59 -8.36 -5.93
N THR A 23 -3.30 -9.10 -7.01
CA THR A 23 -3.59 -8.75 -8.41
C THR A 23 -4.99 -8.16 -8.56
N ASP A 24 -5.09 -7.04 -9.28
CA ASP A 24 -6.31 -6.25 -9.53
C ASP A 24 -6.97 -5.60 -8.30
N GLY A 25 -6.44 -5.78 -7.09
CA GLY A 25 -7.01 -5.23 -5.84
C GLY A 25 -7.24 -3.71 -5.91
N VAL A 26 -6.19 -2.93 -6.19
CA VAL A 26 -6.29 -1.45 -6.29
C VAL A 26 -7.22 -1.00 -7.41
N ARG A 27 -7.29 -1.76 -8.51
CA ARG A 27 -8.16 -1.45 -9.65
C ARG A 27 -9.63 -1.69 -9.32
N ASN A 28 -9.92 -2.78 -8.62
CA ASN A 28 -11.27 -3.08 -8.13
C ASN A 28 -11.70 -2.05 -7.09
N LEU A 29 -10.81 -1.68 -6.15
CA LEU A 29 -11.05 -0.62 -5.17
C LEU A 29 -11.46 0.71 -5.85
N ASN A 30 -10.72 1.12 -6.88
CA ASN A 30 -11.05 2.32 -7.65
C ASN A 30 -12.39 2.18 -8.41
N ARG A 31 -12.66 1.02 -9.03
CA ARG A 31 -13.95 0.75 -9.70
C ARG A 31 -15.14 0.76 -8.74
N MET A 32 -14.92 0.43 -7.47
CA MET A 32 -15.92 0.52 -6.41
C MET A 32 -16.17 1.97 -5.94
N GLY A 33 -15.43 2.94 -6.45
CA GLY A 33 -15.58 4.36 -6.14
C GLY A 33 -14.75 4.84 -4.96
N TYR A 34 -13.83 4.02 -4.42
CA TYR A 34 -12.94 4.44 -3.35
C TYR A 34 -11.74 5.20 -3.90
N GLN A 35 -11.47 6.38 -3.34
CA GLN A 35 -10.32 7.20 -3.69
C GLN A 35 -9.03 6.55 -3.13
N VAL A 36 -8.25 5.93 -4.02
CA VAL A 36 -7.00 5.24 -3.67
C VAL A 36 -5.98 6.15 -2.98
N GLY A 37 -5.98 7.46 -3.29
CA GLY A 37 -5.18 8.48 -2.61
C GLY A 37 -5.43 8.57 -1.10
N ASN A 38 -6.61 8.14 -0.62
CA ASN A 38 -7.02 8.20 0.78
C ASN A 38 -6.60 6.97 1.59
N ILE A 39 -5.96 5.96 0.96
CA ILE A 39 -5.44 4.80 1.69
C ILE A 39 -4.41 5.28 2.72
N GLN A 40 -4.67 4.98 3.99
CA GLN A 40 -3.80 5.36 5.10
C GLN A 40 -2.66 4.38 5.28
N ALA A 41 -2.92 3.08 5.12
CA ALA A 41 -1.90 2.04 5.16
C ALA A 41 -2.35 0.74 4.47
N VAL A 42 -1.38 -0.08 4.11
CA VAL A 42 -1.55 -1.48 3.72
C VAL A 42 -1.04 -2.39 4.84
N PHE A 43 -1.75 -3.48 5.11
CA PHE A 43 -1.34 -4.56 6.01
C PHE A 43 -1.15 -5.83 5.21
N LEU A 44 0.07 -6.37 5.20
CA LEU A 44 0.37 -7.65 4.56
C LEU A 44 0.23 -8.78 5.57
N THR A 45 -0.55 -9.79 5.21
CA THR A 45 -0.72 -10.99 6.04
C THR A 45 0.52 -11.87 6.00
N HIS A 46 1.10 -12.04 4.82
CA HIS A 46 2.34 -12.78 4.54
C HIS A 46 2.87 -12.45 3.13
N PHE A 47 3.96 -13.10 2.71
CA PHE A 47 4.68 -12.75 1.48
C PHE A 47 4.52 -13.75 0.32
N HIS A 48 3.39 -14.48 0.25
CA HIS A 48 3.07 -15.16 -1.00
C HIS A 48 2.80 -14.14 -2.09
N SER A 49 3.19 -14.48 -3.33
CA SER A 49 3.20 -13.54 -4.45
C SER A 49 1.83 -12.92 -4.70
N ASP A 50 0.76 -13.70 -4.56
CA ASP A 50 -0.62 -13.26 -4.79
C ASP A 50 -1.13 -12.27 -3.73
N HIS A 51 -0.43 -12.08 -2.62
CA HIS A 51 -0.76 -11.08 -1.59
C HIS A 51 0.03 -9.78 -1.75
N ILE A 52 1.08 -9.75 -2.58
CA ILE A 52 2.00 -8.60 -2.70
C ILE A 52 2.21 -8.11 -4.13
N ASP A 53 1.80 -8.86 -5.15
CA ASP A 53 2.08 -8.58 -6.56
C ASP A 53 1.53 -7.22 -7.06
N GLY A 54 0.46 -6.72 -6.47
CA GLY A 54 -0.12 -5.39 -6.73
C GLY A 54 0.39 -4.27 -5.83
N LEU A 55 1.30 -4.52 -4.89
CA LEU A 55 1.76 -3.54 -3.89
C LEU A 55 2.41 -2.30 -4.53
N GLY A 56 3.25 -2.50 -5.55
CA GLY A 56 3.89 -1.40 -6.28
C GLY A 56 2.90 -0.53 -7.06
N GLU A 57 1.91 -1.15 -7.71
CA GLU A 57 0.84 -0.43 -8.41
C GLU A 57 -0.01 0.37 -7.41
N MET A 58 -0.34 -0.22 -6.25
CA MET A 58 -1.10 0.46 -5.21
C MET A 58 -0.40 1.71 -4.69
N GLY A 59 0.89 1.61 -4.38
CA GLY A 59 1.71 2.77 -4.00
C GLY A 59 1.74 3.83 -5.10
N THR A 60 1.91 3.41 -6.35
CA THR A 60 1.96 4.31 -7.51
C THR A 60 0.64 5.04 -7.73
N VAL A 61 -0.50 4.35 -7.72
CA VAL A 61 -1.83 4.96 -7.94
C VAL A 61 -2.18 5.92 -6.81
N ARG A 62 -1.85 5.58 -5.56
CA ARG A 62 -2.05 6.47 -4.41
C ARG A 62 -1.24 7.76 -4.51
N TRP A 63 -0.02 7.67 -5.04
CA TRP A 63 0.92 8.79 -5.16
C TRP A 63 0.67 9.66 -6.40
N ALA A 64 0.51 9.03 -7.57
CA ALA A 64 0.53 9.67 -8.89
C ALA A 64 -0.75 10.46 -9.24
N GLY A 65 -1.67 10.62 -8.29
CA GLY A 65 -2.81 11.54 -8.38
C GLY A 65 -2.58 12.88 -7.69
N GLY A 66 -1.47 13.07 -6.96
CA GLY A 66 -1.20 14.26 -6.14
C GLY A 66 -1.96 14.29 -4.80
N ASP A 67 -2.85 13.32 -4.56
CA ASP A 67 -3.70 13.24 -3.38
C ASP A 67 -2.95 12.88 -2.09
N ASN A 68 -1.74 12.33 -2.20
CA ASN A 68 -0.96 11.93 -1.06
C ASN A 68 0.53 12.29 -1.17
N ASN A 69 1.02 12.99 -0.14
CA ASN A 69 2.35 13.58 -0.10
C ASN A 69 3.35 12.80 0.77
N SER A 70 2.99 11.60 1.23
CA SER A 70 3.89 10.69 1.94
C SER A 70 3.97 9.33 1.26
N PRO A 71 5.08 8.59 1.38
CA PRO A 71 5.16 7.20 0.93
C PRO A 71 4.07 6.37 1.61
N LEU A 72 3.57 5.34 0.92
CA LEU A 72 2.51 4.47 1.46
C LEU A 72 3.06 3.65 2.64
N PRO A 73 2.48 3.77 3.86
CA PRO A 73 2.83 2.89 4.98
C PRO A 73 2.41 1.43 4.69
N VAL A 74 3.34 0.51 4.85
CA VAL A 74 3.13 -0.93 4.64
C VAL A 74 3.51 -1.68 5.91
N TYR A 75 2.50 -2.12 6.65
CA TYR A 75 2.66 -3.01 7.78
C TYR A 75 2.79 -4.44 7.30
N GLY A 76 3.70 -5.21 7.87
CA GLY A 76 3.84 -6.63 7.55
C GLY A 76 4.63 -7.37 8.63
N PRO A 77 4.64 -8.71 8.59
CA PRO A 77 5.47 -9.50 9.49
C PRO A 77 6.96 -9.20 9.27
N GLU A 78 7.82 -9.66 10.19
CA GLU A 78 9.27 -9.54 10.07
C GLU A 78 9.76 -9.93 8.66
N GLY A 79 10.55 -9.04 8.04
CA GLY A 79 11.04 -9.19 6.65
C GLY A 79 10.32 -8.32 5.62
N VAL A 80 9.25 -7.61 6.01
CA VAL A 80 8.53 -6.65 5.13
C VAL A 80 9.45 -5.57 4.55
N GLU A 81 10.52 -5.20 5.26
CA GLU A 81 11.50 -4.21 4.81
C GLU A 81 12.18 -4.65 3.52
N ARG A 82 12.45 -5.95 3.35
CA ARG A 82 13.04 -6.48 2.12
C ARG A 82 12.06 -6.42 0.95
N VAL A 83 10.79 -6.72 1.21
CA VAL A 83 9.72 -6.64 0.21
C VAL A 83 9.55 -5.20 -0.25
N VAL A 84 9.39 -4.27 0.69
CA VAL A 84 9.27 -2.84 0.43
C VAL A 84 10.49 -2.28 -0.31
N ALA A 85 11.70 -2.62 0.13
CA ALA A 85 12.92 -2.20 -0.55
C ALA A 85 12.99 -2.71 -2.00
N GLY A 86 12.56 -3.95 -2.25
CA GLY A 86 12.47 -4.53 -3.59
C GLY A 86 11.51 -3.78 -4.51
N PHE A 87 10.31 -3.46 -4.03
CA PHE A 87 9.35 -2.65 -4.79
C PHE A 87 9.84 -1.22 -5.02
N ASN A 88 10.40 -0.56 -3.99
CA ASN A 88 10.99 0.77 -4.15
C ASN A 88 12.13 0.76 -5.18
N MET A 89 12.97 -0.28 -5.20
CA MET A 89 14.02 -0.43 -6.20
C MET A 89 13.45 -0.63 -7.61
N ALA A 90 12.45 -1.50 -7.77
CA ALA A 90 11.81 -1.77 -9.06
C ALA A 90 11.13 -0.51 -9.64
N TYR A 91 10.56 0.34 -8.79
CA TYR A 91 9.81 1.54 -9.20
C TYR A 91 10.64 2.84 -9.15
N ALA A 92 11.91 2.79 -8.73
CA ALA A 92 12.74 3.99 -8.58
C ALA A 92 12.86 4.84 -9.86
N GLN A 93 12.92 4.18 -11.02
CA GLN A 93 12.92 4.86 -12.31
C GLN A 93 11.56 5.53 -12.57
N ASP A 94 10.45 4.85 -12.31
CA ASP A 94 9.10 5.43 -12.45
C ASP A 94 8.95 6.71 -11.63
N PHE A 95 9.41 6.69 -10.38
CA PHE A 95 9.34 7.87 -9.50
C PHE A 95 10.00 9.10 -10.14
N SER A 96 11.18 8.91 -10.73
CA SER A 96 11.96 9.98 -11.35
C SER A 96 11.37 10.44 -12.68
N TYR A 97 11.05 9.49 -13.58
CA TYR A 97 10.48 9.81 -14.90
C TYR A 97 9.12 10.48 -14.79
N ARG A 98 8.25 9.95 -13.93
CA ARG A 98 6.90 10.47 -13.75
C ARG A 98 6.92 11.88 -13.14
N HIS A 99 7.77 12.11 -12.13
CA HIS A 99 7.97 13.46 -11.59
C HIS A 99 8.51 14.43 -12.65
N ALA A 100 9.52 14.04 -13.42
CA ALA A 100 10.08 14.89 -14.47
C ALA A 100 9.04 15.26 -15.56
N HIS A 101 8.12 14.35 -15.87
CA HIS A 101 7.07 14.57 -16.87
C HIS A 101 5.88 15.39 -16.35
N HIS A 102 5.48 15.22 -15.08
CA HIS A 102 4.23 15.79 -14.55
C HIS A 102 4.41 16.85 -13.45
N GLY A 103 5.58 16.93 -12.82
CA GLY A 103 5.89 17.85 -11.73
C GLY A 103 5.20 17.53 -10.40
N ASP A 104 5.41 18.40 -9.41
CA ASP A 104 4.96 18.19 -8.02
C ASP A 104 3.44 18.18 -7.85
N ALA A 105 2.67 18.78 -8.77
CA ALA A 105 1.21 18.80 -8.67
C ALA A 105 0.57 17.41 -8.85
N VAL A 106 1.28 16.48 -9.49
CA VAL A 106 0.77 15.14 -9.85
C VAL A 106 1.63 14.05 -9.24
N ALA A 107 2.96 14.24 -9.24
CA ALA A 107 3.93 13.22 -8.84
C ALA A 107 5.02 13.84 -7.95
N PRO A 108 4.68 14.33 -6.74
CA PRO A 108 5.67 14.95 -5.85
C PRO A 108 6.61 13.89 -5.28
N LEU A 109 7.93 14.05 -5.44
CA LEU A 109 8.92 13.02 -5.04
C LEU A 109 8.81 12.60 -3.57
N ARG A 110 8.40 13.50 -2.68
CA ARG A 110 8.19 13.20 -1.25
C ARG A 110 7.12 12.15 -0.97
N GLY A 111 6.16 11.96 -1.88
CA GLY A 111 5.09 10.97 -1.74
C GLY A 111 5.39 9.64 -2.41
N ALA A 112 6.50 9.54 -3.14
CA ALA A 112 6.83 8.36 -3.92
C ALA A 112 7.28 7.18 -3.05
N GLY A 113 6.94 5.98 -3.48
CA GLY A 113 7.38 4.74 -2.86
C GLY A 113 6.57 4.31 -1.63
N LEU A 114 7.16 3.36 -0.91
CA LEU A 114 6.57 2.65 0.21
C LEU A 114 7.45 2.82 1.46
N ASN A 115 6.83 2.83 2.64
CA ASN A 115 7.50 2.85 3.93
C ASN A 115 7.18 1.58 4.73
N ALA A 116 8.20 0.80 5.08
CA ALA A 116 8.03 -0.48 5.77
C ALA A 116 7.82 -0.28 7.28
N LEU A 117 6.85 -0.99 7.85
CA LEU A 117 6.52 -0.97 9.28
C LEU A 117 6.38 -2.43 9.77
N PRO A 118 7.48 -3.07 10.22
CA PRO A 118 7.44 -4.46 10.66
C PRO A 118 6.62 -4.61 11.95
N PHE A 119 5.91 -5.74 12.08
CA PHE A 119 5.33 -6.19 13.35
C PHE A 119 5.73 -7.63 13.65
N ALA A 120 5.81 -7.96 14.95
CA ALA A 120 6.00 -9.33 15.40
C ALA A 120 4.72 -10.13 15.15
N GLN A 121 4.83 -11.28 14.48
CA GLN A 121 3.69 -12.15 14.26
C GLN A 121 3.17 -12.67 15.62
N PRO A 122 1.87 -12.53 15.92
CA PRO A 122 1.35 -13.04 17.17
C PRO A 122 1.43 -14.57 17.20
N ALA A 123 1.58 -15.13 18.41
CA ALA A 123 1.42 -16.56 18.60
C ALA A 123 0.03 -17.02 18.12
N GLU A 124 -0.09 -18.28 17.71
CA GLU A 124 -1.35 -18.83 17.20
C GLU A 124 -2.51 -18.62 18.19
N GLY A 125 -3.65 -18.13 17.68
CA GLY A 125 -4.82 -17.80 18.50
C GLY A 125 -4.66 -16.57 19.40
N LYS A 126 -3.56 -15.81 19.29
CA LYS A 126 -3.39 -14.52 19.96
C LYS A 126 -3.61 -13.37 18.98
N LEU A 127 -4.15 -12.28 19.50
CA LEU A 127 -4.27 -11.02 18.80
C LEU A 127 -3.08 -10.13 19.16
N THR A 128 -2.64 -9.32 18.20
CA THR A 128 -1.70 -8.23 18.43
C THR A 128 -2.26 -6.95 17.83
N THR A 129 -1.97 -5.84 18.48
CA THR A 129 -2.31 -4.51 17.97
C THR A 129 -1.22 -4.06 17.01
N VAL A 130 -1.55 -3.88 15.73
CA VAL A 130 -0.60 -3.41 14.71
C VAL A 130 -0.70 -1.90 14.50
N LEU A 131 -1.88 -1.32 14.76
CA LEU A 131 -2.16 0.10 14.65
C LEU A 131 -3.17 0.50 15.73
N GLU A 132 -2.89 1.59 16.43
CA GLU A 132 -3.78 2.27 17.37
C GLU A 132 -3.64 3.78 17.10
N THR A 133 -4.75 4.49 16.93
CA THR A 133 -4.73 5.94 16.66
C THR A 133 -5.91 6.61 17.35
N ASP A 134 -5.86 7.92 17.65
CA ASP A 134 -6.87 8.63 18.47
C ASP A 134 -8.33 8.58 17.93
N ASN A 135 -8.57 7.97 16.75
CA ASN A 135 -9.88 7.78 16.12
C ASN A 135 -10.18 6.29 15.78
N LEU A 136 -9.44 5.34 16.35
CA LEU A 136 -9.44 3.91 15.99
C LEU A 136 -8.95 3.01 17.11
#